data_AF-A0A8S0SIJ8-F1
#
_entry.id   AF-A0A8S0SIJ8-F1
#
_cell.length_a   1.000
_cell.length_b   1.000
_cell.length_c   1.000
_cell.angle_alpha   90.00
_cell.angle_beta   90.00
_cell.angle_gamma   90.00
#
_symmetry.space_group_name_H-M   'P 1'
#
loop_
_entity.id
_entity.type
_entity.pdbx_description
1 polymer ?
#
loop_
_entity_poly.entity_id
_entity_poly.type
_entity_poly.pdbx_seq_one_letter_code
_entity_poly.pdbx_strand_id
1 'polypeptide(L)'
;MANPNTLFRFGIFLSLFMLNAIQSQSAVDSIDLGSEWLKVAVVNLKPGQASISIAINEMSKCKTSSLVAFHANLRLIGEESLGLLARYPTKQKFLQSLYLSYDFTLDETWDVAVYKTEGEGGKFHNFMAEELVATILKYAMGLAKNHARSSVKD
;
A
#
# COMPACT_ATOMS: atom_id res chain seq x y z
N MET A 1 50.44 -31.01 13.65
CA MET A 1 49.55 -30.77 12.50
C MET A 1 48.12 -31.03 12.94
N ALA A 2 47.22 -30.06 12.79
CA ALA A 2 45.80 -30.27 13.13
C ALA A 2 45.20 -31.33 12.21
N ASN A 3 44.32 -32.19 12.73
CA ASN A 3 43.64 -33.21 11.94
C ASN A 3 42.77 -32.51 10.87
N PRO A 4 42.79 -32.91 9.59
CA PRO A 4 41.96 -32.30 8.56
C PRO A 4 40.46 -32.23 8.94
N ASN A 5 39.97 -33.20 9.71
CA ASN A 5 38.60 -33.19 10.24
C ASN A 5 38.35 -32.09 11.28
N THR A 6 39.36 -31.68 12.04
CA THR A 6 39.23 -30.57 13.01
C THR A 6 39.19 -29.20 12.33
N LEU A 7 39.94 -29.00 11.25
CA LEU A 7 39.90 -27.76 10.46
C LEU A 7 38.55 -27.59 9.75
N PHE A 8 38.01 -28.67 9.18
CA PHE A 8 36.69 -28.65 8.54
C PHE A 8 35.57 -28.33 9.54
N ARG A 9 35.58 -28.97 10.72
CA ARG A 9 34.62 -28.67 11.80
C ARG A 9 34.73 -27.21 12.26
N PHE A 10 35.94 -26.69 12.42
CA PHE A 10 36.16 -25.30 12.80
C PHE A 10 35.63 -24.33 11.74
N GLY A 11 35.79 -24.65 10.45
CA GLY A 11 35.21 -23.90 9.34
C GLY A 11 33.67 -23.86 9.40
N ILE A 12 33.02 -24.98 9.71
CA ILE A 12 31.56 -25.04 9.90
C ILE A 12 31.12 -24.19 11.10
N PHE A 13 31.79 -24.32 12.25
CA PHE A 13 31.46 -23.52 13.44
C PHE A 13 31.63 -22.02 13.19
N LEU A 14 32.72 -21.62 12.51
CA LEU A 14 32.96 -20.23 12.15
C LEU A 14 31.89 -19.72 11.16
N SER A 15 31.51 -20.52 10.18
CA SER A 15 30.42 -20.22 9.24
C SER A 15 29.09 -19.98 9.97
N LEU A 16 28.71 -20.88 10.89
CA LEU A 16 27.48 -20.75 11.67
C LEU A 16 27.51 -19.52 12.58
N PHE A 17 28.66 -19.21 13.17
CA PHE A 17 28.83 -17.99 13.98
C PHE A 17 28.65 -16.72 13.14
N MET A 18 29.23 -16.67 11.94
CA MET A 18 29.13 -15.50 11.04
C MET A 18 27.70 -15.28 10.51
N LEU A 19 26.90 -16.34 10.34
CA LEU A 19 25.49 -16.21 9.94
C LEU A 19 24.64 -15.49 11.00
N ASN A 20 24.99 -15.62 12.28
CA ASN A 20 24.30 -14.92 13.37
C ASN A 20 24.64 -13.42 13.44
N ALA A 21 25.70 -12.97 12.75
CA ALA A 21 26.09 -11.56 12.71
C ALA A 21 25.27 -10.74 11.71
N ILE A 22 24.54 -11.38 10.78
CA ILE A 22 23.75 -10.69 9.75
C ILE A 22 22.34 -10.45 10.29
N GLN A 23 22.12 -9.29 10.91
CA GLN A 23 20.79 -8.87 11.33
C GLN A 23 20.02 -8.25 10.16
N SER A 24 18.72 -8.55 10.06
CA SER A 24 17.84 -7.86 9.11
C SER A 24 17.79 -6.37 9.43
N GLN A 25 18.15 -5.54 8.45
CA GLN A 25 18.10 -4.07 8.55
C GLN A 25 16.84 -3.48 7.92
N SER A 26 15.94 -4.33 7.42
CA SER A 26 14.70 -3.90 6.75
C SER A 26 13.55 -3.93 7.74
N ALA A 27 12.61 -2.99 7.59
CA ALA A 27 11.28 -3.14 8.15
C ALA A 27 10.42 -4.04 7.24
N VAL A 28 9.33 -4.55 7.79
CA VAL A 28 8.23 -5.16 7.04
C VAL A 28 6.94 -4.41 7.34
N ASP A 29 5.99 -4.40 6.40
CA ASP A 29 4.70 -3.74 6.59
C ASP A 29 3.53 -4.74 6.64
N SER A 30 2.47 -4.33 7.32
CA SER A 30 1.21 -5.05 7.39
C SER A 30 0.09 -4.07 7.07
N ILE A 31 -0.76 -4.44 6.13
CA ILE A 31 -1.81 -3.59 5.61
C ILE A 31 -3.18 -4.17 6.02
N ASP A 32 -3.94 -3.38 6.77
CA ASP A 32 -5.36 -3.62 7.05
C ASP A 32 -6.18 -2.80 6.05
N LEU A 33 -6.66 -3.47 5.00
CA LEU A 33 -7.45 -2.87 3.93
C LEU A 33 -8.94 -3.03 4.21
N GLY A 34 -9.49 -2.12 5.02
CA GLY A 34 -10.93 -2.04 5.27
C GLY A 34 -11.70 -1.35 4.14
N SER A 35 -13.02 -1.52 4.14
CA SER A 35 -13.93 -0.87 3.21
C SER A 35 -14.00 0.65 3.37
N GLU A 36 -13.79 1.14 4.59
CA GLU A 36 -13.80 2.58 4.90
C GLU A 36 -12.41 3.13 5.21
N TRP A 37 -11.57 2.31 5.85
CA TRP A 37 -10.28 2.74 6.39
C TRP A 37 -9.17 1.79 6.00
N LEU A 38 -8.07 2.37 5.54
CA LEU A 38 -6.76 1.75 5.40
C LEU A 38 -5.95 2.02 6.67
N LYS A 39 -5.31 1.00 7.21
CA LYS A 39 -4.27 1.15 8.23
C LYS A 39 -3.01 0.41 7.82
N VAL A 40 -1.87 0.98 8.15
CA VAL A 40 -0.56 0.42 7.84
C VAL A 40 0.24 0.32 9.12
N ALA A 41 0.60 -0.90 9.51
CA ALA A 41 1.54 -1.15 10.58
C ALA A 41 2.92 -1.44 9.99
N VAL A 42 3.95 -0.95 10.64
CA VAL A 42 5.35 -1.18 10.32
C VAL A 42 5.97 -1.96 11.46
N VAL A 43 6.65 -3.06 11.13
CA VAL A 43 7.42 -3.86 12.07
C VAL A 43 8.89 -3.62 11.77
N ASN A 44 9.59 -2.96 12.69
CA ASN A 44 11.01 -2.68 12.54
C ASN A 44 11.82 -3.85 13.09
N LEU A 45 12.53 -4.55 12.20
CA LEU A 45 13.41 -5.67 12.59
C LEU A 45 14.75 -5.18 13.15
N LYS A 46 15.11 -3.92 12.87
CA LYS A 46 16.35 -3.33 13.34
C LYS A 46 16.29 -3.03 14.85
N PRO A 47 17.27 -3.49 15.66
CA PRO A 47 17.34 -3.16 17.08
C PRO A 47 17.45 -1.66 17.33
N GLY A 48 16.78 -1.17 18.39
CA GLY A 48 16.80 0.24 18.80
C GLY A 48 15.66 1.10 18.24
N GLN A 49 14.75 0.54 17.44
CA GLN A 49 13.50 1.18 17.05
C GLN A 49 12.30 0.52 17.73
N ALA A 50 11.15 1.19 17.74
CA ALA A 50 9.89 0.57 18.18
C ALA A 50 9.60 -0.65 17.32
N SER A 51 9.39 -1.81 17.96
CA SER A 51 9.23 -3.09 17.27
C SER A 51 8.03 -3.11 16.34
N ILE A 52 6.91 -2.51 16.76
CA ILE A 52 5.68 -2.37 15.98
C ILE A 52 5.18 -0.93 16.16
N SER A 53 4.88 -0.27 15.04
CA SER A 53 4.30 1.08 15.03
C SER A 53 3.29 1.23 13.91
N ILE A 54 2.36 2.18 14.04
CA ILE A 54 1.34 2.47 13.01
C ILE A 54 1.81 3.68 12.20
N ALA A 55 1.84 3.54 10.88
CA ALA A 55 2.18 4.63 9.99
C ALA A 55 1.10 5.72 10.02
N ILE A 56 1.55 6.96 9.97
CA ILE A 56 0.68 8.13 9.88
C ILE A 56 0.72 8.68 8.46
N ASN A 57 -0.42 9.17 7.98
CA ASN A 57 -0.50 9.83 6.69
C ASN A 57 -0.04 11.29 6.73
N GLU A 58 -0.06 11.94 5.57
CA GLU A 58 0.24 13.36 5.38
C GLU A 58 -0.63 14.30 6.24
N MET A 59 -1.80 13.83 6.70
CA MET A 59 -2.70 14.56 7.60
C MET A 59 -2.50 14.20 9.08
N SER A 60 -1.41 13.51 9.43
CA SER A 60 -1.09 13.06 10.79
C SER A 60 -2.14 12.10 11.41
N LYS A 61 -2.82 11.30 10.59
CA LYS A 61 -3.81 10.29 11.03
C LYS A 61 -3.25 8.87 10.88
N CYS A 62 -3.53 8.01 11.87
CA CYS A 62 -3.22 6.57 11.84
C CYS A 62 -4.25 5.72 11.07
N LYS A 63 -5.33 6.35 10.58
CA LYS A 63 -6.33 5.74 9.71
C LYS A 63 -6.47 6.65 8.50
N THR A 64 -6.34 6.09 7.32
CA THR A 64 -6.52 6.80 6.06
C THR A 64 -7.80 6.32 5.40
N SER A 65 -8.60 7.22 4.85
CA SER A 65 -9.79 6.81 4.09
C SER A 65 -9.43 5.85 2.95
N SER A 66 -10.14 4.73 2.82
CA SER A 66 -9.93 3.75 1.75
C SER A 66 -10.66 4.19 0.47
N LEU A 67 -10.27 5.36 -0.06
CA LEU A 67 -10.93 6.01 -1.19
C LEU A 67 -9.93 6.46 -2.26
N VAL A 68 -10.30 6.23 -3.51
CA VAL A 68 -9.61 6.74 -4.70
C VAL A 68 -10.58 7.64 -5.45
N ALA A 69 -10.13 8.84 -5.79
CA ALA A 69 -10.89 9.78 -6.59
C ALA A 69 -10.05 10.29 -7.77
N PHE A 70 -10.73 10.70 -8.82
CA PHE A 70 -10.11 11.28 -10.01
C PHE A 70 -10.63 12.70 -10.18
N HIS A 71 -9.73 13.65 -10.32
CA HIS A 71 -10.08 15.06 -10.50
C HIS A 71 -8.98 15.80 -11.26
N ALA A 72 -9.35 16.53 -12.31
CA ALA A 72 -8.42 17.31 -13.12
C ALA A 72 -7.18 16.51 -13.56
N ASN A 73 -7.39 15.27 -14.03
CA ASN A 73 -6.35 14.31 -14.43
C ASN A 73 -5.40 13.84 -13.32
N LEU A 74 -5.68 14.18 -12.06
CA LEU A 74 -4.96 13.69 -10.90
C LEU A 74 -5.74 12.53 -10.27
N ARG A 75 -4.99 11.55 -9.79
CA ARG A 75 -5.52 10.46 -8.95
C ARG A 75 -5.25 10.82 -7.50
N LEU A 76 -6.31 11.09 -6.76
CA LEU A 76 -6.26 11.41 -5.35
C LEU A 76 -6.53 10.15 -4.52
N ILE A 77 -5.99 10.10 -3.32
CA ILE A 77 -6.11 8.94 -2.41
C ILE A 77 -6.37 9.47 -1.00
N GLY A 78 -7.09 8.70 -0.17
CA GLY A 78 -7.17 8.99 1.24
C GLY A 78 -8.01 10.21 1.57
N GLU A 79 -7.48 11.06 2.47
CA GLU A 79 -8.18 12.24 2.97
C GLU A 79 -8.44 13.28 1.87
N GLU A 80 -7.57 13.34 0.86
CA GLU A 80 -7.73 14.24 -0.29
C GLU A 80 -8.94 13.83 -1.14
N SER A 81 -9.10 12.53 -1.39
CA SER A 81 -10.28 11.96 -2.05
C SER A 81 -11.56 12.18 -1.25
N LEU A 82 -11.50 12.00 0.06
CA LEU A 82 -12.63 12.26 0.96
C LEU A 82 -13.04 13.75 0.93
N GLY A 83 -12.06 14.66 0.82
CA GLY A 83 -12.29 16.09 0.69
C GLY A 83 -13.05 16.48 -0.59
N LEU A 84 -12.79 15.80 -1.71
CA LEU A 84 -13.55 15.99 -2.94
C LEU A 84 -15.01 15.54 -2.80
N LEU A 85 -15.23 14.42 -2.10
CA LEU A 85 -16.57 13.89 -1.86
C LEU A 85 -17.45 14.93 -1.14
N ALA A 86 -16.89 15.60 -0.13
CA ALA A 86 -17.58 16.65 0.62
C ALA A 86 -17.89 17.89 -0.22
N ARG A 87 -17.06 18.20 -1.23
CA ARG A 87 -17.22 19.38 -2.11
C ARG A 87 -18.19 19.15 -3.27
N TYR A 88 -18.33 17.92 -3.75
CA TYR A 88 -19.22 17.57 -4.86
C TYR A 88 -20.30 16.54 -4.47
N PRO A 89 -21.17 16.85 -3.48
CA PRO A 89 -22.13 15.88 -2.92
C PRO A 89 -23.22 15.46 -3.92
N THR A 90 -23.50 16.28 -4.93
CA THR A 90 -24.52 16.02 -5.97
C THR A 90 -24.18 14.85 -6.88
N LYS A 91 -22.89 14.55 -7.11
CA LYS A 91 -22.50 13.33 -7.83
C LYS A 91 -22.86 12.07 -7.05
N GLN A 92 -22.99 12.13 -5.72
CA GLN A 92 -23.27 10.96 -4.88
C GLN A 92 -24.76 10.69 -4.67
N LYS A 93 -25.59 11.72 -4.44
CA LYS A 93 -27.04 11.53 -4.16
C LYS A 93 -27.82 10.88 -5.31
N PHE A 94 -27.48 11.19 -6.55
CA PHE A 94 -28.12 10.60 -7.73
C PHE A 94 -27.65 9.15 -7.99
N LEU A 95 -26.38 8.86 -7.73
CA LEU A 95 -25.78 7.54 -7.92
C LEU A 95 -26.17 6.55 -6.81
N GLN A 96 -26.25 7.03 -5.57
CA GLN A 96 -26.66 6.24 -4.41
C GLN A 96 -28.14 5.83 -4.46
N SER A 97 -29.02 6.62 -5.12
CA SER A 97 -30.43 6.25 -5.33
C SER A 97 -30.64 5.15 -6.38
N LEU A 98 -29.62 4.85 -7.19
CA LEU A 98 -29.69 3.84 -8.25
C LEU A 98 -28.96 2.53 -7.91
N TYR A 99 -28.41 2.38 -6.70
CA TYR A 99 -27.51 1.27 -6.33
C TYR A 99 -26.25 1.13 -7.23
N LEU A 100 -26.02 2.05 -8.18
CA LEU A 100 -24.81 2.15 -8.99
C LEU A 100 -24.01 3.38 -8.56
N SER A 101 -22.95 3.16 -7.78
CA SER A 101 -22.09 4.24 -7.28
C SER A 101 -21.02 4.71 -8.28
N TYR A 102 -20.88 4.04 -9.43
CA TYR A 102 -19.84 4.32 -10.42
C TYR A 102 -20.36 4.06 -11.84
N ASP A 103 -19.94 4.89 -12.79
CA ASP A 103 -20.14 4.59 -14.21
C ASP A 103 -19.20 3.43 -14.56
N PHE A 104 -19.75 2.22 -14.65
CA PHE A 104 -19.00 1.04 -15.04
C PHE A 104 -19.45 0.57 -16.42
N THR A 105 -18.50 0.06 -17.18
CA THR A 105 -18.80 -0.64 -18.43
C THR A 105 -18.15 -2.01 -18.43
N LEU A 106 -18.65 -2.89 -19.29
CA LEU A 106 -17.98 -4.13 -19.57
C LEU A 106 -16.84 -3.87 -20.54
N ASP A 107 -15.65 -4.36 -20.21
CA ASP A 107 -14.56 -4.51 -21.17
C ASP A 107 -14.78 -5.81 -21.94
N GLU A 108 -15.19 -5.71 -23.20
CA GLU A 108 -15.47 -6.86 -24.07
C GLU A 108 -14.24 -7.75 -24.32
N THR A 109 -13.02 -7.23 -24.08
CA THR A 109 -11.78 -7.99 -24.29
C THR A 109 -11.57 -9.05 -23.22
N TRP A 110 -11.90 -8.72 -21.97
CA TRP A 110 -11.60 -9.53 -20.80
C TRP A 110 -12.87 -9.99 -20.05
N ASP A 111 -14.04 -9.53 -20.48
CA ASP A 111 -15.35 -9.78 -19.85
C ASP A 111 -15.37 -9.36 -18.37
N VAL A 112 -14.77 -8.20 -18.08
CA VAL A 112 -14.67 -7.64 -16.72
C VAL A 112 -15.31 -6.26 -16.63
N ALA A 113 -15.85 -5.93 -15.46
CA ALA A 113 -16.38 -4.60 -15.18
C ALA A 113 -15.23 -3.60 -14.95
N VAL A 114 -15.27 -2.49 -15.67
CA VAL A 114 -14.29 -1.39 -15.56
C VAL A 114 -14.96 -0.10 -15.15
N TYR A 115 -14.29 0.66 -14.29
CA TYR A 115 -14.70 1.98 -13.81
C TYR A 115 -14.28 3.06 -14.81
N LYS A 116 -15.25 3.84 -15.31
CA LYS A 116 -14.99 4.98 -16.19
C LYS A 116 -14.70 6.24 -15.41
N THR A 117 -13.65 6.94 -15.83
CA THR A 117 -13.27 8.23 -15.26
C THR A 117 -13.02 9.24 -16.39
N GLU A 118 -13.34 10.50 -16.15
CA GLU A 118 -13.01 11.61 -17.05
C GLU A 118 -11.48 11.74 -17.19
N GLY A 119 -10.96 11.79 -18.42
CA GLY A 119 -9.56 11.98 -18.77
C GLY A 119 -9.34 13.19 -19.70
N GLU A 120 -8.11 13.37 -20.18
CA GLU A 120 -7.75 14.54 -20.99
C GLU A 120 -8.53 14.63 -22.31
N GLY A 121 -8.94 15.85 -22.67
CA GLY A 121 -9.59 16.13 -23.95
C GLY A 121 -10.98 15.51 -24.11
N GLY A 122 -11.67 15.19 -23.00
CA GLY A 122 -12.99 14.55 -23.03
C GLY A 122 -12.96 13.05 -23.32
N LYS A 123 -11.77 12.43 -23.27
CA LYS A 123 -11.62 10.97 -23.33
C LYS A 123 -11.91 10.36 -21.97
N PHE A 124 -12.42 9.13 -21.94
CA PHE A 124 -12.57 8.36 -20.71
C PHE A 124 -11.37 7.45 -20.51
N HIS A 125 -10.94 7.29 -19.25
CA HIS A 125 -10.04 6.23 -18.84
C HIS A 125 -10.84 5.16 -18.09
N ASN A 126 -10.53 3.90 -18.39
CA ASN A 126 -11.13 2.75 -17.76
C ASN A 126 -10.13 2.19 -16.73
N PHE A 127 -10.60 1.88 -15.54
CA PHE A 127 -9.80 1.23 -14.50
C PHE A 127 -10.47 -0.06 -14.05
N MET A 128 -9.70 -1.13 -13.91
CA MET A 128 -10.16 -2.36 -13.25
C MET A 128 -10.16 -2.19 -11.73
N ALA A 129 -10.95 -3.01 -11.03
CA ALA A 129 -10.97 -2.99 -9.56
C ALA A 129 -9.57 -3.22 -8.96
N GLU A 130 -8.80 -4.12 -9.56
CA GLU A 130 -7.44 -4.46 -9.19
C GLU A 130 -6.48 -3.28 -9.33
N GLU A 131 -6.67 -2.42 -10.33
CA GLU A 131 -5.86 -1.21 -10.52
C GLU A 131 -6.15 -0.16 -9.45
N LEU A 132 -7.42 -0.06 -9.02
CA LEU A 132 -7.83 0.80 -7.92
C LEU A 132 -7.25 0.27 -6.59
N VAL A 133 -7.31 -1.05 -6.35
CA VAL A 133 -6.70 -1.67 -5.17
C VAL A 133 -5.17 -1.49 -5.20
N ALA A 134 -4.52 -1.73 -6.33
CA ALA A 134 -3.09 -1.53 -6.50
C ALA A 134 -2.67 -0.08 -6.22
N THR A 135 -3.51 0.88 -6.56
CA THR A 135 -3.32 2.29 -6.19
C THR A 135 -3.26 2.47 -4.67
N ILE A 136 -4.24 1.92 -3.95
CA ILE A 136 -4.31 2.01 -2.49
C ILE A 136 -3.10 1.31 -1.85
N LEU A 137 -2.74 0.12 -2.33
CA LEU A 137 -1.58 -0.63 -1.82
C LEU A 137 -0.25 0.09 -2.10
N LYS A 138 -0.11 0.73 -3.27
CA LYS A 138 1.06 1.56 -3.59
C LYS A 138 1.18 2.75 -2.64
N TYR A 139 0.06 3.38 -2.29
CA TYR A 139 0.03 4.44 -1.29
C TYR A 139 0.38 3.92 0.11
N ALA A 140 -0.18 2.76 0.51
CA ALA A 140 0.12 2.10 1.78
C ALA A 140 1.63 1.81 1.94
N MET A 141 2.27 1.26 0.91
CA MET A 141 3.72 1.05 0.89
C MET A 141 4.49 2.37 1.01
N GLY A 142 3.97 3.47 0.44
CA GLY A 142 4.52 4.82 0.61
C GLY A 142 4.49 5.28 2.07
N LEU A 143 3.36 5.06 2.75
CA LEU A 143 3.22 5.36 4.19
C LEU A 143 4.22 4.55 5.02
N ALA A 144 4.34 3.25 4.75
CA ALA A 144 5.29 2.38 5.44
C ALA A 144 6.73 2.86 5.29
N LYS A 145 7.17 3.16 4.05
CA LYS A 145 8.52 3.66 3.75
C LYS A 145 8.82 4.98 4.44
N ASN A 146 7.87 5.92 4.39
CA ASN A 146 8.01 7.22 5.03
C ASN A 146 8.11 7.11 6.56
N HIS A 147 7.35 6.18 7.15
CA HIS A 147 7.35 5.94 8.59
C HIS A 147 8.61 5.20 9.06
N ALA A 148 9.02 4.14 8.35
CA ALA A 148 10.14 3.27 8.73
C ALA A 148 11.51 3.94 8.61
N ARG A 149 11.65 4.95 7.71
CA ARG A 149 12.94 5.59 7.36
C ARG A 149 14.05 4.60 6.98
N SER A 150 13.66 3.43 6.51
CA SER A 150 14.51 2.31 6.13
C SER A 150 13.88 1.58 4.94
N SER A 151 14.58 0.59 4.39
CA SER A 151 13.97 -0.30 3.40
C SER A 151 12.79 -1.02 4.05
N VAL A 152 11.67 -1.08 3.32
CA VAL A 152 10.52 -1.92 3.67
C VAL A 152 10.51 -3.09 2.68
N LYS A 153 10.38 -4.31 3.21
CA LYS A 153 10.23 -5.55 2.45
C LYS A 153 8.87 -6.16 2.71
N ASP A 154 8.44 -6.97 1.76
CA ASP A 154 7.30 -7.89 1.88
C ASP A 154 7.61 -9.07 2.82
#